data_AF-A0A173DZD3-F1
#
_entry.id   AF-A0A173DZD3-F1
#
_cell.length_a   1.000
_cell.length_b   1.000
_cell.length_c   1.000
_cell.angle_alpha   90.00
_cell.angle_beta   90.00
_cell.angle_gamma   90.00
#
_symmetry.space_group_name_H-M   'P 1'
#
loop_
_entity.id
_entity.type
_entity.pdbx_description
1 polymer ?
#
loop_
_entity_poly.entity_id
_entity_poly.type
_entity_poly.pdbx_seq_one_letter_code
_entity_poly.pdbx_strand_id
1 'polypeptide(L)'
;MTMYPIPQSPLLLRALRLMNAFSKSDDERDFYLDRVEGFILYIDLDKSQEDLDKIYEELEVNAERYCLIPKLTFYEVKKIMETFINEKIYDIDTKEKFLEILQSKNAREQFLEFIYEHESELEKWQQFYVERSRIRIIEWLRNNKFHFVFEEDLDFSKHILEQLKIHLFDTKVSKELGQARQLLVNKAKIYYSNEALNPRPKRGRPPKQSAKVESETTISSDIYTKVPPAARRFLFLPEITSASSITFSEKFDTEEEFLANLRGSGRGEDQLNLTNLSERFASLKELSAKLGYDSLSTGDFFEDDDEENDESSLSKPKASKRKRKKA
;
A
#
# COMPACT_ATOMS: atom_id res chain seq x y z
N MET A 1 8.42 -18.71 -29.37
CA MET A 1 9.32 -18.34 -28.26
C MET A 1 10.12 -17.12 -28.66
N THR A 2 9.72 -15.96 -28.17
CA THR A 2 10.47 -14.71 -28.26
C THR A 2 11.71 -14.82 -27.36
N MET A 3 12.91 -14.82 -27.94
CA MET A 3 14.14 -14.75 -27.14
C MET A 3 14.28 -13.33 -26.59
N TYR A 4 14.06 -13.16 -25.28
CA TYR A 4 14.36 -11.90 -24.61
C TYR A 4 15.87 -11.72 -24.44
N PRO A 5 16.36 -10.47 -24.37
CA PRO A 5 17.75 -10.22 -24.06
C PRO A 5 18.06 -10.73 -22.64
N ILE A 6 19.22 -11.36 -22.48
CA ILE A 6 19.65 -11.93 -21.20
C ILE A 6 20.41 -10.85 -20.41
N PRO A 7 19.97 -10.49 -19.20
CA PRO A 7 20.68 -9.52 -18.37
C PRO A 7 22.09 -10.04 -18.02
N GLN A 8 23.08 -9.15 -18.08
CA GLN A 8 24.49 -9.49 -17.84
C GLN A 8 24.90 -9.35 -16.37
N SER A 9 23.97 -8.97 -15.50
CA SER A 9 24.12 -8.85 -14.05
C SER A 9 22.78 -9.11 -13.37
N PRO A 10 22.76 -9.34 -12.03
CA PRO A 10 21.50 -9.42 -11.30
C PRO A 10 20.62 -8.18 -11.56
N LEU A 11 19.31 -8.39 -11.55
CA LEU A 11 18.32 -7.31 -11.63
C LEU A 11 18.46 -6.39 -10.42
N LEU A 12 18.45 -5.09 -10.67
CA LEU A 12 18.42 -4.06 -9.64
C LEU A 12 16.95 -3.79 -9.28
N LEU A 13 16.54 -4.28 -8.12
CA LEU A 13 15.18 -4.13 -7.61
C LEU A 13 15.15 -3.17 -6.43
N ARG A 14 13.98 -2.60 -6.13
CA ARG A 14 13.75 -1.81 -4.93
C ARG A 14 12.88 -2.58 -3.96
N ALA A 15 13.41 -2.85 -2.77
CA ALA A 15 12.70 -3.57 -1.74
C ALA A 15 11.43 -2.84 -1.30
N LEU A 16 11.51 -1.52 -1.13
CA LEU A 16 10.34 -0.72 -0.72
C LEU A 16 9.24 -0.70 -1.79
N ARG A 17 9.62 -0.64 -3.08
CA ARG A 17 8.64 -0.71 -4.17
C ARG A 17 7.94 -2.06 -4.24
N LEU A 18 8.69 -3.15 -4.06
CA LEU A 18 8.12 -4.49 -3.97
C LEU A 18 7.24 -4.63 -2.73
N MET A 19 7.65 -4.09 -1.58
CA MET A 19 6.83 -4.10 -0.37
C MET A 19 5.47 -3.43 -0.61
N ASN A 20 5.46 -2.28 -1.27
CA ASN A 20 4.22 -1.59 -1.63
C ASN A 20 3.35 -2.40 -2.61
N ALA A 21 3.96 -3.02 -3.63
CA ALA A 21 3.23 -3.88 -4.56
C ALA A 21 2.60 -5.11 -3.86
N PHE A 22 3.32 -5.74 -2.92
CA PHE A 22 2.80 -6.85 -2.12
C PHE A 22 1.65 -6.43 -1.20
N SER A 23 1.69 -5.23 -0.63
CA SER A 23 0.66 -4.76 0.31
C SER A 23 -0.63 -4.29 -0.37
N LYS A 24 -0.52 -3.81 -1.62
CA LYS A 24 -1.64 -3.28 -2.41
C LYS A 24 -2.25 -4.28 -3.39
N SER A 25 -1.63 -5.44 -3.58
CA SER A 25 -2.19 -6.45 -4.47
C SER A 25 -3.43 -7.08 -3.84
N ASP A 26 -4.56 -6.95 -4.53
CA ASP A 26 -5.87 -7.45 -4.14
C ASP A 26 -6.63 -7.95 -5.38
N ASP A 27 -7.92 -8.24 -5.26
CA ASP A 27 -8.73 -8.79 -6.36
C ASP A 27 -8.97 -7.80 -7.52
N GLU A 28 -8.78 -6.50 -7.31
CA GLU A 28 -8.96 -5.44 -8.32
C GLU A 28 -7.62 -4.93 -8.88
N ARG A 29 -6.53 -5.15 -8.14
CA ARG A 29 -5.19 -4.62 -8.41
C ARG A 29 -4.16 -5.74 -8.50
N ASP A 30 -3.76 -6.05 -9.74
CA ASP A 30 -2.72 -7.03 -9.99
C ASP A 30 -1.36 -6.35 -10.23
N PHE A 31 -0.31 -6.96 -9.67
CA PHE A 31 1.07 -6.53 -9.89
C PHE A 31 1.90 -7.64 -10.53
N TYR A 32 2.64 -7.32 -11.58
CA TYR A 32 3.53 -8.27 -12.25
C TYR A 32 4.98 -7.78 -12.21
N LEU A 33 5.90 -8.63 -11.76
CA LEU A 33 7.34 -8.37 -11.85
C LEU A 33 7.91 -8.93 -13.15
N ASP A 34 8.62 -8.08 -13.88
CA ASP A 34 9.35 -8.46 -15.09
C ASP A 34 10.62 -9.26 -14.77
N ARG A 35 10.80 -10.41 -15.44
CA ARG A 35 11.97 -11.28 -15.28
C ARG A 35 13.20 -10.83 -16.07
N VAL A 36 13.04 -9.89 -17.00
CA VAL A 36 14.11 -9.49 -17.94
C VAL A 36 14.89 -8.29 -17.44
N GLU A 37 14.20 -7.25 -16.99
CA GLU A 37 14.75 -5.95 -16.61
C GLU A 37 14.34 -5.52 -15.19
N GLY A 38 13.30 -6.13 -14.61
CA GLY A 38 12.93 -5.95 -13.21
C GLY A 38 11.98 -4.77 -12.92
N PHE A 39 11.29 -4.24 -13.94
CA PHE A 39 10.18 -3.31 -13.72
C PHE A 39 8.94 -4.02 -13.18
N ILE A 40 8.06 -3.26 -12.54
CA ILE A 40 6.77 -3.76 -12.04
C ILE A 40 5.66 -3.16 -12.90
N LEU A 41 4.72 -3.99 -13.31
CA LEU A 41 3.46 -3.55 -13.89
C LEU A 41 2.39 -3.52 -12.82
N TYR A 42 1.58 -2.48 -12.83
CA TYR A 42 0.38 -2.30 -12.02
C TYR A 42 -0.82 -2.27 -12.97
N ILE A 43 -1.69 -3.25 -12.85
CA ILE A 43 -2.89 -3.41 -13.66
C ILE A 43 -4.08 -3.16 -12.75
N ASP A 44 -4.73 -2.02 -12.99
CA ASP A 44 -5.96 -1.57 -12.36
C ASP A 44 -7.10 -1.50 -13.36
N LEU A 45 -8.31 -1.75 -12.89
CA LEU A 45 -9.53 -1.72 -13.72
C LEU A 45 -9.93 -0.31 -14.17
N ASP A 46 -9.28 0.73 -13.65
CA ASP A 46 -9.54 2.14 -13.99
C ASP A 46 -9.01 2.54 -15.38
N LYS A 47 -8.23 1.67 -16.05
CA LYS A 47 -7.66 1.93 -17.38
C LYS A 47 -8.68 1.72 -18.50
N SER A 48 -8.40 2.32 -19.66
CA SER A 48 -9.25 2.13 -20.82
C SER A 48 -9.28 0.67 -21.26
N GLN A 49 -10.44 0.18 -21.70
CA GLN A 49 -10.59 -1.21 -22.16
C GLN A 49 -9.57 -1.55 -23.26
N GLU A 50 -9.29 -0.62 -24.17
CA GLU A 50 -8.31 -0.81 -25.24
C GLU A 50 -6.88 -1.06 -24.70
N ASP A 51 -6.49 -0.36 -23.62
CA ASP A 51 -5.20 -0.59 -22.98
C ASP A 51 -5.18 -1.91 -22.20
N LEU A 52 -6.29 -2.26 -21.53
CA LEU A 52 -6.46 -3.52 -20.81
C LEU A 52 -6.34 -4.70 -21.77
N ASP A 53 -7.05 -4.68 -22.89
CA ASP A 53 -7.01 -5.75 -23.90
C ASP A 53 -5.58 -5.95 -24.43
N LYS A 54 -4.86 -4.85 -24.72
CA LYS A 54 -3.47 -4.91 -25.19
C LYS A 54 -2.50 -5.48 -24.15
N ILE A 55 -2.66 -5.13 -22.87
CA ILE A 55 -1.77 -5.65 -21.83
C ILE A 55 -2.08 -7.11 -21.53
N TYR A 56 -3.36 -7.52 -21.56
CA TYR A 56 -3.72 -8.93 -21.41
C TYR A 56 -3.20 -9.78 -22.57
N GLU A 57 -3.29 -9.29 -23.81
CA GLU A 57 -2.66 -9.96 -24.96
C GLU A 57 -1.13 -10.09 -24.77
N GLU A 58 -0.44 -9.03 -24.32
CA GLU A 58 0.99 -9.07 -24.02
C GLU A 58 1.31 -10.08 -22.90
N LEU A 59 0.53 -10.11 -21.82
CA LEU A 59 0.71 -11.05 -20.71
C LEU A 59 0.48 -12.50 -21.14
N GLU A 60 -0.48 -12.77 -22.01
CA GLU A 60 -0.75 -14.11 -22.53
C GLU A 60 0.35 -14.59 -23.48
N VAL A 61 0.74 -13.74 -24.46
CA VAL A 61 1.76 -14.08 -25.46
C VAL A 61 3.14 -14.22 -24.82
N ASN A 62 3.43 -13.40 -23.81
CA ASN A 62 4.73 -13.31 -23.15
C ASN A 62 4.67 -13.77 -21.68
N ALA A 63 3.80 -14.74 -21.35
CA ALA A 63 3.54 -15.19 -19.98
C ALA A 63 4.81 -15.58 -19.19
N GLU A 64 5.82 -16.16 -19.85
CA GLU A 64 7.08 -16.56 -19.21
C GLU A 64 7.91 -15.37 -18.71
N ARG A 65 7.68 -14.16 -19.23
CA ARG A 65 8.39 -12.93 -18.85
C ARG A 65 7.88 -12.35 -17.54
N TYR A 66 6.59 -12.48 -17.28
CA TYR A 66 5.91 -11.80 -16.19
C TYR A 66 5.63 -12.75 -15.04
N CYS A 67 5.88 -12.30 -13.82
CA CYS A 67 5.57 -13.06 -12.62
C CYS A 67 4.58 -12.30 -11.76
N LEU A 68 3.40 -12.85 -11.56
CA LEU A 68 2.39 -12.28 -10.68
C LEU A 68 2.91 -12.21 -9.24
N ILE A 69 2.86 -11.02 -8.66
CA ILE A 69 3.16 -10.75 -7.25
C ILE A 69 1.98 -11.29 -6.43
N PRO A 70 2.24 -12.09 -5.37
CA PRO A 70 1.17 -12.76 -4.64
C PRO A 70 0.41 -11.77 -3.78
N LYS A 71 -0.92 -11.90 -3.80
CA LYS A 71 -1.86 -11.20 -2.93
C LYS A 71 -1.69 -11.68 -1.50
N LEU A 72 -1.77 -10.77 -0.53
CA LEU A 72 -1.82 -11.13 0.87
C LEU A 72 -3.24 -11.53 1.23
N THR A 73 -3.42 -12.80 1.61
CA THR A 73 -4.73 -13.25 2.10
C THR A 73 -5.03 -12.62 3.46
N PHE A 74 -6.32 -12.50 3.79
CA PHE A 74 -6.76 -12.04 5.12
C PHE A 74 -6.07 -12.79 6.27
N TYR A 75 -5.87 -14.10 6.13
CA TYR A 75 -5.19 -14.92 7.12
C TYR A 75 -3.71 -14.52 7.30
N GLU A 76 -3.01 -14.23 6.20
CA GLU A 76 -1.61 -13.80 6.24
C GLU A 76 -1.47 -12.41 6.87
N VAL A 77 -2.36 -11.47 6.50
CA VAL A 77 -2.44 -10.14 7.11
C VAL A 77 -2.65 -10.26 8.62
N LYS A 78 -3.64 -11.06 9.05
CA LYS A 78 -3.92 -11.31 10.46
C LYS A 78 -2.72 -11.93 11.18
N LYS A 79 -2.05 -12.89 10.55
CA LYS A 79 -0.86 -13.55 11.11
C LYS A 79 0.33 -12.59 11.27
N ILE A 80 0.52 -11.65 10.35
CA ILE A 80 1.57 -10.62 10.46
C ILE A 80 1.31 -9.75 11.70
N MET A 81 0.07 -9.25 11.84
CA MET A 81 -0.32 -8.45 13.01
C MET A 81 -0.19 -9.24 14.31
N GLU A 82 -0.67 -10.49 14.35
CA GLU A 82 -0.55 -11.37 15.52
C GLU A 82 0.91 -11.66 15.90
N THR A 83 1.77 -11.88 14.91
CA THR A 83 3.20 -12.10 15.15
C THR A 83 3.84 -10.86 15.76
N PHE A 84 3.51 -9.67 15.26
CA PHE A 84 3.99 -8.42 15.84
C PHE A 84 3.55 -8.26 17.30
N ILE A 85 2.27 -8.48 17.59
CA ILE A 85 1.70 -8.37 18.93
C ILE A 85 2.40 -9.34 19.91
N ASN A 86 2.74 -10.54 19.44
CA ASN A 86 3.39 -11.53 20.28
C ASN A 86 4.89 -11.30 20.49
N GLU A 87 5.60 -10.79 19.48
CA GLU A 87 7.05 -10.65 19.51
C GLU A 87 7.55 -9.27 19.94
N LYS A 88 6.78 -8.21 19.73
CA LYS A 88 7.24 -6.82 19.88
C LYS A 88 6.49 -6.02 20.95
N ILE A 89 5.26 -6.40 21.28
CA ILE A 89 4.48 -5.75 22.33
C ILE A 89 4.71 -6.46 23.66
N TYR A 90 5.35 -5.75 24.59
CA TYR A 90 5.67 -6.27 25.93
C TYR A 90 4.71 -5.78 27.01
N ASP A 91 4.07 -4.63 26.80
CA ASP A 91 3.08 -4.09 27.72
C ASP A 91 1.79 -4.92 27.65
N ILE A 92 1.32 -5.40 28.80
CA ILE A 92 0.22 -6.37 28.88
C ILE A 92 -1.10 -5.74 28.45
N ASP A 93 -1.38 -4.52 28.92
CA ASP A 93 -2.64 -3.82 28.64
C ASP A 93 -2.74 -3.46 27.15
N THR A 94 -1.64 -2.97 26.56
CA THR A 94 -1.54 -2.69 25.13
C THR A 94 -1.68 -3.97 24.30
N LYS A 95 -1.05 -5.07 24.74
CA LYS A 95 -1.13 -6.37 24.09
C LYS A 95 -2.56 -6.90 24.08
N GLU A 96 -3.27 -6.80 25.20
CA GLU A 96 -4.66 -7.27 25.32
C GLU A 96 -5.58 -6.49 24.37
N LYS A 97 -5.46 -5.15 24.31
CA LYS A 97 -6.20 -4.32 23.35
C LYS A 97 -5.94 -4.73 21.90
N PHE A 98 -4.69 -4.96 21.53
CA PHE A 98 -4.35 -5.42 20.19
C PHE A 98 -4.96 -6.80 19.87
N LEU A 99 -4.99 -7.72 20.84
CA LEU A 99 -5.61 -9.03 20.66
C LEU A 99 -7.14 -8.92 20.51
N GLU A 100 -7.78 -7.99 21.20
CA GLU A 100 -9.20 -7.66 21.02
C GLU A 100 -9.47 -7.13 19.61
N ILE A 101 -8.65 -6.18 19.14
CA ILE A 101 -8.73 -5.63 17.77
C ILE A 101 -8.61 -6.74 16.72
N LEU A 102 -7.73 -7.73 16.91
CA LEU A 102 -7.58 -8.85 15.97
C LEU A 102 -8.83 -9.71 15.79
N GLN A 103 -9.76 -9.69 16.74
CA GLN A 103 -11.03 -10.42 16.65
C GLN A 103 -12.14 -9.58 16.00
N SER A 104 -11.89 -8.30 15.74
CA SER A 104 -12.86 -7.42 15.11
C SER A 104 -12.99 -7.70 13.60
N LYS A 105 -14.11 -7.25 13.01
CA LYS A 105 -14.37 -7.40 11.57
C LYS A 105 -13.43 -6.56 10.70
N ASN A 106 -12.91 -5.46 11.23
CA ASN A 106 -12.03 -4.51 10.54
C ASN A 106 -10.65 -4.45 11.21
N ALA A 107 -10.13 -5.62 11.61
CA ALA A 107 -8.91 -5.73 12.41
C ALA A 107 -7.72 -4.96 11.84
N ARG A 108 -7.53 -4.97 10.50
CA ARG A 108 -6.42 -4.28 9.81
C ARG A 108 -6.45 -2.76 10.04
N GLU A 109 -7.59 -2.12 9.78
CA GLU A 109 -7.71 -0.66 9.91
C GLU A 109 -7.70 -0.24 11.37
N GLN A 110 -8.42 -0.95 12.25
CA GLN A 110 -8.42 -0.66 13.69
C GLN A 110 -7.04 -0.85 14.32
N PHE A 111 -6.27 -1.83 13.85
CA PHE A 111 -4.90 -2.05 14.28
C PHE A 111 -4.03 -0.85 13.91
N LEU A 112 -4.18 -0.33 12.69
CA LEU A 112 -3.46 0.87 12.25
C LEU A 112 -3.90 2.10 13.07
N GLU A 113 -5.20 2.34 13.20
CA GLU A 113 -5.71 3.47 14.00
C GLU A 113 -5.13 3.46 15.41
N PHE A 114 -5.18 2.32 16.08
CA PHE A 114 -4.64 2.18 17.43
C PHE A 114 -3.11 2.37 17.46
N ILE A 115 -2.36 1.83 16.50
CA ILE A 115 -0.90 1.95 16.52
C ILE A 115 -0.43 3.37 16.22
N TYR A 116 -1.15 4.12 15.39
CA TYR A 116 -0.85 5.52 15.10
C TYR A 116 -1.07 6.45 16.30
N GLU A 117 -1.90 6.06 17.27
CA GLU A 117 -2.02 6.76 18.56
C GLU A 117 -0.86 6.45 19.53
N HIS A 118 -0.05 5.42 19.24
CA HIS A 118 1.01 4.93 20.12
C HIS A 118 2.38 4.97 19.41
N GLU A 119 3.03 6.14 19.42
CA GLU A 119 4.29 6.40 18.69
C GLU A 119 5.39 5.34 18.94
N SER A 120 5.56 4.87 20.17
CA SER A 120 6.55 3.83 20.51
C SER A 120 6.25 2.48 19.87
N GLU A 121 4.98 2.13 19.69
CA GLU A 121 4.57 0.88 19.05
C GLU A 121 4.57 1.03 17.53
N LEU A 122 4.27 2.23 17.02
CA LEU A 122 4.38 2.56 15.59
C LEU A 122 5.80 2.35 15.08
N GLU A 123 6.83 2.85 15.79
CA GLU A 123 8.22 2.68 15.37
C GLU A 123 8.61 1.19 15.33
N LYS A 124 8.21 0.41 16.35
CA LYS A 124 8.44 -1.04 16.38
C LYS A 124 7.74 -1.75 15.23
N TRP A 125 6.52 -1.33 14.91
CA TRP A 125 5.74 -1.90 13.81
C TRP A 125 6.38 -1.62 12.47
N GLN A 126 6.77 -0.38 12.19
CA GLN A 126 7.43 -0.01 10.94
C GLN A 126 8.71 -0.85 10.73
N GLN A 127 9.56 -0.97 11.76
CA GLN A 127 10.76 -1.80 11.70
C GLN A 127 10.42 -3.29 11.48
N PHE A 128 9.50 -3.84 12.27
CA PHE A 128 9.06 -5.23 12.15
C PHE A 128 8.47 -5.53 10.77
N TYR A 129 7.60 -4.66 10.26
CA TYR A 129 6.90 -4.84 9.01
C TYR A 129 7.87 -4.81 7.82
N VAL A 130 8.83 -3.87 7.82
CA VAL A 130 9.88 -3.80 6.80
C VAL A 130 10.74 -5.07 6.81
N GLU A 131 11.23 -5.48 7.99
CA GLU A 131 12.06 -6.69 8.11
C GLU A 131 11.32 -7.94 7.64
N ARG A 132 10.06 -8.12 8.10
CA ARG A 132 9.26 -9.30 7.76
C ARG A 132 8.87 -9.33 6.29
N SER A 133 8.48 -8.18 5.73
CA SER A 133 8.14 -8.04 4.31
C SER A 133 9.36 -8.30 3.45
N ARG A 134 10.53 -7.77 3.82
CA ARG A 134 11.78 -8.00 3.10
C ARG A 134 12.13 -9.49 3.03
N ILE A 135 12.03 -10.23 4.13
CA ILE A 135 12.26 -11.68 4.16
C ILE A 135 11.29 -12.38 3.21
N ARG A 136 9.99 -12.07 3.29
CA ARG A 136 8.95 -12.66 2.43
C ARG A 136 9.22 -12.40 0.94
N ILE A 137 9.58 -11.16 0.58
CA ILE A 137 9.91 -10.79 -0.80
C ILE A 137 11.14 -11.58 -1.28
N ILE A 138 12.19 -11.71 -0.47
CA ILE A 138 13.37 -12.50 -0.81
C ILE A 138 12.99 -13.97 -1.03
N GLU A 139 12.20 -14.57 -0.14
CA GLU A 139 11.72 -15.94 -0.28
C GLU A 139 10.94 -16.12 -1.58
N TRP A 140 10.03 -15.21 -1.89
CA TRP A 140 9.24 -15.25 -3.11
C TRP A 140 10.11 -15.10 -4.37
N LEU A 141 11.05 -14.15 -4.39
CA LEU A 141 11.99 -13.96 -5.51
C LEU A 141 12.86 -15.21 -5.73
N ARG A 142 13.34 -15.84 -4.65
CA ARG A 142 14.12 -17.08 -4.71
C ARG A 142 13.30 -18.24 -5.28
N ASN A 143 12.08 -18.43 -4.78
CA ASN A 143 11.17 -19.50 -5.24
C ASN A 143 10.85 -19.34 -6.73
N ASN A 144 10.78 -18.11 -7.21
CA ASN A 144 10.57 -17.79 -8.62
C ASN A 144 11.86 -17.65 -9.44
N LYS A 145 13.03 -18.02 -8.87
CA LYS A 145 14.33 -18.06 -9.54
C LYS A 145 14.82 -16.72 -10.12
N PHE A 146 14.45 -15.59 -9.50
CA PHE A 146 14.94 -14.27 -9.90
C PHE A 146 16.39 -14.05 -9.48
N HIS A 147 17.28 -13.70 -10.40
CA HIS A 147 18.62 -13.25 -10.02
C HIS A 147 18.62 -11.75 -9.75
N PHE A 148 18.65 -11.33 -8.48
CA PHE A 148 18.44 -9.94 -8.10
C PHE A 148 19.39 -9.44 -7.00
N VAL A 149 19.44 -8.11 -6.88
CA VAL A 149 19.99 -7.37 -5.74
C VAL A 149 19.09 -6.17 -5.45
N PHE A 150 18.96 -5.78 -4.18
CA PHE A 150 18.25 -4.57 -3.80
C PHE A 150 19.16 -3.34 -3.89
N GLU A 151 18.68 -2.27 -4.53
CA GLU A 151 19.41 -1.00 -4.63
C GLU A 151 19.76 -0.44 -3.25
N GLU A 152 18.87 -0.63 -2.28
CA GLU A 152 19.04 -0.15 -0.91
C GLU A 152 20.22 -0.80 -0.16
N ASP A 153 20.74 -1.94 -0.66
CA ASP A 153 21.87 -2.66 -0.05
C ASP A 153 23.22 -2.39 -0.74
N LEU A 154 23.25 -1.46 -1.69
CA LEU A 154 24.41 -1.15 -2.52
C LEU A 154 25.05 0.18 -2.13
N ASP A 155 26.34 0.14 -1.86
CA ASP A 155 27.17 1.34 -1.64
C ASP A 155 27.71 1.90 -2.96
N PHE A 156 26.82 2.11 -3.95
CA PHE A 156 27.17 2.67 -5.25
C PHE A 156 26.70 4.11 -5.37
N SER A 157 27.46 4.92 -6.11
CA SER A 157 27.00 6.25 -6.49
C SER A 157 25.82 6.15 -7.46
N LYS A 158 24.93 7.15 -7.44
CA LYS A 158 23.78 7.26 -8.35
C LYS A 158 24.19 7.07 -9.82
N HIS A 159 25.30 7.68 -10.23
CA HIS A 159 25.81 7.58 -11.59
C HIS A 159 26.10 6.12 -11.99
N ILE A 160 26.78 5.36 -11.13
CA ILE A 160 27.11 3.95 -11.40
C ILE A 160 25.86 3.08 -11.49
N LEU A 161 24.88 3.30 -10.60
CA LEU A 161 23.60 2.58 -10.66
C LEU A 161 22.87 2.83 -11.98
N GLU A 162 22.80 4.08 -12.44
CA GLU A 162 22.15 4.42 -13.71
C GLU A 162 22.88 3.81 -14.91
N GLN A 163 24.22 3.86 -14.92
CA GLN A 163 25.02 3.21 -15.97
C GLN A 163 24.84 1.69 -15.99
N LEU A 164 24.74 1.04 -14.82
CA LEU A 164 24.45 -0.39 -14.73
C LEU A 164 23.08 -0.74 -15.32
N LYS A 165 22.07 0.10 -15.14
CA LYS A 165 20.73 -0.07 -15.74
C LYS A 165 20.76 0.11 -17.25
N ILE A 166 21.35 1.20 -17.74
CA ILE A 166 21.47 1.51 -19.18
C ILE A 166 22.16 0.36 -19.92
N HIS A 167 23.26 -0.13 -19.34
CA HIS A 167 24.08 -1.17 -19.95
C HIS A 167 23.71 -2.58 -19.48
N LEU A 168 22.52 -2.84 -18.91
CA LEU A 168 22.18 -4.14 -18.32
C LEU A 168 22.39 -5.33 -19.27
N PHE A 169 22.12 -5.13 -20.57
CA PHE A 169 22.20 -6.17 -21.59
C PHE A 169 23.51 -6.20 -22.36
N ASP A 170 24.41 -5.23 -22.14
CA ASP A 170 25.64 -5.10 -22.91
C ASP A 170 26.71 -6.06 -22.40
N THR A 171 27.24 -6.92 -23.28
CA THR A 171 28.27 -7.90 -22.92
C THR A 171 29.62 -7.26 -22.61
N LYS A 172 29.93 -6.13 -23.24
CA LYS A 172 31.19 -5.40 -23.06
C LYS A 172 30.90 -4.03 -22.46
N VAL A 173 31.48 -3.75 -21.30
CA VAL A 173 31.33 -2.49 -20.57
C VAL A 173 32.70 -1.98 -20.11
N SER A 174 32.74 -0.75 -19.62
CA SER A 174 33.96 -0.18 -19.03
C SER A 174 34.47 -1.02 -17.86
N LYS A 175 35.76 -0.88 -17.54
CA LYS A 175 36.40 -1.64 -16.44
C LYS A 175 35.69 -1.41 -15.10
N GLU A 176 35.27 -0.17 -14.84
CA GLU A 176 34.54 0.22 -13.63
C GLU A 176 33.18 -0.48 -13.53
N LEU A 177 32.38 -0.48 -14.61
CA LEU A 177 31.10 -1.20 -14.65
C LEU A 177 31.29 -2.72 -14.55
N GLY A 178 32.34 -3.27 -15.15
CA GLY A 178 32.69 -4.68 -15.00
C GLY A 178 32.95 -5.07 -13.54
N GLN A 179 33.67 -4.22 -12.79
CA GLN A 179 33.89 -4.42 -11.35
C GLN A 179 32.59 -4.31 -10.55
N ALA A 180 31.76 -3.31 -10.85
CA ALA A 180 30.47 -3.14 -10.18
C ALA A 180 29.54 -4.36 -10.42
N ARG A 181 29.49 -4.90 -11.65
CA ARG A 181 28.74 -6.14 -11.95
C ARG A 181 29.23 -7.33 -11.13
N GLN A 182 30.55 -7.49 -10.98
CA GLN A 182 31.09 -8.57 -10.17
C GLN A 182 30.68 -8.44 -8.69
N LEU A 183 30.64 -7.21 -8.16
CA LEU A 183 30.13 -6.93 -6.82
C LEU A 183 28.63 -7.28 -6.71
N LEU A 184 27.81 -6.94 -7.72
CA LEU A 184 26.40 -7.34 -7.76
C LEU A 184 26.24 -8.87 -7.73
N VAL A 185 27.00 -9.60 -8.54
CA VAL A 185 26.95 -11.07 -8.56
C VAL A 185 27.32 -11.66 -7.20
N ASN A 186 28.33 -11.09 -6.53
CA ASN A 186 28.72 -11.53 -5.19
C ASN A 186 27.63 -11.22 -4.15
N LYS A 187 27.02 -10.03 -4.22
CA LYS A 187 25.91 -9.63 -3.34
C LYS A 187 24.69 -10.52 -3.57
N ALA A 188 24.36 -10.82 -4.82
CA ALA A 188 23.24 -11.67 -5.19
C ALA A 188 23.31 -13.05 -4.51
N LYS A 189 24.52 -13.65 -4.44
CA LYS A 189 24.73 -14.94 -3.75
C LYS A 189 24.33 -14.90 -2.27
N ILE A 190 24.46 -13.74 -1.61
CA ILE A 190 24.09 -13.58 -0.20
C ILE A 190 22.59 -13.73 0.00
N TYR A 191 21.75 -13.20 -0.91
CA TYR A 191 20.28 -13.36 -0.81
C TYR A 191 19.83 -14.82 -0.91
N TYR A 192 20.60 -15.66 -1.58
CA TYR A 192 20.35 -17.10 -1.70
C TYR A 192 20.93 -17.92 -0.53
N SER A 193 21.68 -17.29 0.36
CA SER A 193 22.18 -17.92 1.58
C SER A 193 21.10 -17.93 2.69
N ASN A 194 21.34 -18.68 3.76
CA ASN A 194 20.47 -18.68 4.95
C ASN A 194 20.58 -17.38 5.76
N GLU A 195 21.64 -16.58 5.56
CA GLU A 195 21.86 -15.31 6.28
C GLU A 195 20.82 -14.25 5.91
N ALA A 196 20.36 -14.25 4.65
CA ALA A 196 19.35 -13.31 4.18
C ALA A 196 17.92 -13.61 4.69
N LEU A 197 17.65 -14.85 5.08
CA LEU A 197 16.35 -15.27 5.64
C LEU A 197 16.31 -15.16 7.16
N ASN A 198 17.46 -15.30 7.81
CA ASN A 198 17.61 -15.23 9.26
C ASN A 198 18.82 -14.36 9.59
N PRO A 199 18.68 -13.02 9.57
CA PRO A 199 19.77 -12.12 9.95
C PRO A 199 20.06 -12.34 11.45
N ARG A 200 21.07 -13.17 11.74
CA ARG A 200 21.53 -13.34 13.13
C ARG A 200 22.37 -12.13 13.52
N PRO A 201 22.28 -11.66 14.78
CA PRO A 201 23.27 -10.76 15.33
C PRO A 201 24.66 -11.42 15.19
N LYS A 202 25.62 -10.74 14.55
CA LYS A 202 26.98 -11.28 14.40
C LYS A 202 27.53 -11.60 15.79
N ARG A 203 27.71 -12.90 16.07
CA ARG A 203 28.13 -13.40 17.38
C ARG A 203 29.62 -13.10 17.56
N GLY A 204 29.92 -12.05 18.32
CA GLY A 204 31.27 -11.54 18.60
C GLY A 204 31.18 -10.19 19.29
N ARG A 205 32.26 -9.79 19.99
CA ARG A 205 32.44 -8.59 20.83
C ARG A 205 31.49 -7.42 20.48
N PRO A 206 30.90 -6.71 21.48
CA PRO A 206 30.03 -5.57 21.23
C PRO A 206 30.64 -4.67 20.16
N PRO A 207 29.93 -4.37 19.07
CA PRO A 207 30.39 -3.39 18.11
C PRO A 207 30.67 -2.11 18.89
N LYS A 208 31.82 -1.47 18.63
CA LYS A 208 32.01 -0.06 18.99
C LYS A 208 30.74 0.64 18.52
N GLN A 209 30.05 1.35 19.40
CA GLN A 209 28.90 2.19 19.05
C GLN A 209 29.38 3.27 18.09
N SER A 210 29.63 2.91 16.84
CA SER A 210 29.51 3.83 15.73
C SER A 210 28.03 4.05 15.61
N ALA A 211 27.59 5.28 15.86
CA ALA A 211 26.27 5.74 15.48
C ALA A 211 25.94 5.12 14.11
N LYS A 212 24.83 4.40 14.03
CA LYS A 212 24.31 3.89 12.76
C LYS A 212 24.00 5.16 11.97
N VAL A 213 24.97 5.62 11.18
CA VAL A 213 24.78 6.75 10.29
C VAL A 213 23.69 6.28 9.35
N GLU A 214 22.51 6.90 9.47
CA GLU A 214 21.46 6.82 8.47
C GLU A 214 22.06 7.43 7.20
N SER A 215 22.80 6.61 6.44
CA SER A 215 23.21 6.98 5.11
C SER A 215 21.92 7.07 4.30
N GLU A 216 21.55 8.28 3.88
CA GLU A 216 20.50 8.48 2.88
C GLU A 216 20.75 7.51 1.73
N THR A 217 19.86 6.53 1.57
CA THR A 217 19.92 5.58 0.46
C THR A 217 19.85 6.37 -0.84
N THR A 218 20.93 6.34 -1.62
CA THR A 218 20.97 7.03 -2.92
C THR A 218 20.09 6.28 -3.92
N ILE A 219 18.82 6.68 -4.01
CA ILE A 219 17.87 6.11 -4.97
C ILE A 219 18.20 6.67 -6.36
N SER A 220 18.46 5.76 -7.30
CA SER A 220 18.77 6.12 -8.70
C SER A 220 17.51 6.43 -9.52
N SER A 221 17.64 6.92 -10.74
CA SER A 221 16.46 7.08 -11.61
C SER A 221 15.95 5.71 -12.11
N ASP A 222 14.65 5.60 -12.41
CA ASP A 222 14.10 4.41 -13.06
C ASP A 222 14.45 4.42 -14.54
N ILE A 223 15.24 3.44 -14.98
CA ILE A 223 15.73 3.35 -16.35
C ILE A 223 15.42 1.94 -16.86
N TYR A 224 14.54 1.88 -17.85
CA TYR A 224 14.14 0.65 -18.52
C TYR A 224 14.22 0.84 -20.04
N THR A 225 14.91 -0.07 -20.71
CA THR A 225 15.26 -0.02 -22.12
C THR A 225 14.45 -1.02 -22.96
N LYS A 226 13.84 -2.03 -22.33
CA LYS A 226 13.12 -3.14 -22.98
C LYS A 226 11.66 -3.25 -22.56
N VAL A 227 11.03 -2.14 -22.15
CA VAL A 227 9.59 -2.10 -21.85
C VAL A 227 8.77 -2.18 -23.14
N PRO A 228 7.90 -3.19 -23.30
CA PRO A 228 6.98 -3.28 -24.44
C PRO A 228 6.06 -2.07 -24.52
N PRO A 229 5.69 -1.60 -25.72
CA PRO A 229 4.80 -0.46 -25.88
C PRO A 229 3.47 -0.60 -25.12
N ALA A 230 2.86 -1.79 -25.13
CA ALA A 230 1.62 -2.09 -24.41
C ALA A 230 1.76 -1.93 -22.88
N ALA A 231 2.94 -2.24 -22.34
CA ALA A 231 3.19 -2.23 -20.90
C ALA A 231 3.57 -0.85 -20.34
N ARG A 232 3.93 0.13 -21.18
CA ARG A 232 4.44 1.44 -20.71
C ARG A 232 3.44 2.22 -19.85
N ARG A 233 2.15 2.11 -20.15
CA ARG A 233 1.07 2.79 -19.40
C ARG A 233 0.78 2.18 -18.03
N PHE A 234 1.31 0.98 -17.80
CA PHE A 234 1.11 0.19 -16.59
C PHE A 234 2.37 0.15 -15.71
N LEU A 235 3.43 0.91 -16.03
CA LEU A 235 4.64 0.94 -15.22
C LEU A 235 4.35 1.49 -13.81
N PHE A 236 4.65 0.69 -12.80
CA PHE A 236 4.50 1.07 -11.41
C PHE A 236 5.75 1.80 -10.91
N LEU A 237 5.65 3.13 -10.83
CA LEU A 237 6.76 4.03 -10.52
C LEU A 237 6.46 4.95 -9.32
N PRO A 238 6.07 4.42 -8.15
CA PRO A 238 5.87 5.28 -6.98
C PRO A 238 7.21 5.86 -6.52
N GLU A 239 7.18 7.11 -6.09
CA GLU A 239 8.28 7.78 -5.41
C GLU A 239 8.25 7.43 -3.92
N ILE A 240 8.96 6.37 -3.54
CA ILE A 240 9.05 5.92 -2.14
C ILE A 240 10.45 6.22 -1.64
N THR A 241 10.58 7.22 -0.78
CA THR A 241 11.85 7.64 -0.18
C THR A 241 12.08 7.05 1.21
N SER A 242 11.01 6.70 1.91
CA SER A 242 11.04 6.13 3.27
C SER A 242 10.09 4.94 3.40
N ALA A 243 10.42 4.03 4.32
CA ALA A 243 9.53 2.94 4.69
C ALA A 243 8.23 3.42 5.37
N SER A 244 8.27 4.56 6.06
CA SER A 244 7.08 5.16 6.70
C SER A 244 6.02 5.56 5.67
N SER A 245 6.45 6.00 4.48
CA SER A 245 5.55 6.38 3.39
C SER A 245 4.72 5.22 2.81
N ILE A 246 5.06 3.97 3.14
CA ILE A 246 4.30 2.79 2.72
C ILE A 246 3.27 2.45 3.80
N THR A 247 2.01 2.54 3.44
CA THR A 247 0.90 2.17 4.31
C THR A 247 0.61 0.67 4.25
N PHE A 248 0.34 0.09 5.42
CA PHE A 248 -0.24 -1.24 5.53
C PHE A 248 -1.76 -1.23 5.36
N SER A 249 -2.41 -0.09 5.10
CA SER A 249 -3.86 -0.02 4.88
C SER A 249 -4.25 -0.65 3.54
N GLU A 250 -5.49 -1.13 3.45
CA GLU A 250 -6.09 -1.58 2.19
C GLU A 250 -6.75 -0.44 1.42
N LYS A 251 -7.28 0.53 2.19
CA LYS A 251 -8.14 1.60 1.71
C LYS A 251 -7.37 2.81 1.24
N PHE A 252 -6.27 3.12 1.94
CA PHE A 252 -5.50 4.33 1.69
C PHE A 252 -4.22 4.01 0.94
N ASP A 253 -3.85 4.88 0.01
CA ASP A 253 -2.69 4.67 -0.83
C ASP A 253 -1.39 5.15 -0.19
N THR A 254 -1.49 6.08 0.76
CA THR A 254 -0.35 6.66 1.48
C THR A 254 -0.64 6.79 2.97
N GLU A 255 0.43 6.85 3.77
CA GLU A 255 0.33 7.18 5.20
C GLU A 255 -0.29 8.57 5.43
N GLU A 256 0.03 9.54 4.58
CA GLU A 256 -0.51 10.90 4.68
C GLU A 256 -2.03 10.94 4.52
N GLU A 257 -2.57 10.17 3.57
CA GLU A 257 -4.01 10.04 3.33
C GLU A 257 -4.72 9.38 4.51
N PHE A 258 -4.14 8.29 5.04
CA PHE A 258 -4.65 7.63 6.25
C PHE A 258 -4.67 8.60 7.44
N LEU A 259 -3.58 9.33 7.68
CA LEU A 259 -3.49 10.31 8.77
C LEU A 259 -4.41 11.52 8.56
N ALA A 260 -4.69 11.91 7.33
CA ALA A 260 -5.68 12.93 7.02
C ALA A 260 -7.08 12.46 7.39
N ASN A 261 -7.41 11.20 7.09
CA ASN A 261 -8.68 10.59 7.51
C ASN A 261 -8.78 10.43 9.03
N LEU A 262 -7.71 9.98 9.70
CA LEU A 262 -7.67 9.84 11.16
C LEU A 262 -7.88 11.19 11.86
N ARG A 263 -7.23 12.25 11.38
CA ARG A 263 -7.43 13.63 11.86
C ARG A 263 -8.80 14.20 11.50
N GLY A 264 -9.40 13.70 10.42
CA GLY A 264 -10.74 14.04 9.96
C GLY A 264 -11.87 13.25 10.64
N SER A 265 -11.58 12.18 11.38
CA SER A 265 -12.56 11.22 11.93
C SER A 265 -13.59 11.84 12.89
N GLY A 266 -13.36 13.06 13.40
CA GLY A 266 -14.41 13.81 14.12
C GLY A 266 -15.48 14.48 13.24
N ARG A 267 -15.29 14.55 11.90
CA ARG A 267 -16.17 15.27 10.95
C ARG A 267 -16.30 14.63 9.54
N GLY A 268 -15.44 13.67 9.20
CA GLY A 268 -15.26 13.17 7.84
C GLY A 268 -16.10 11.95 7.46
N GLU A 269 -16.41 11.05 8.40
CA GLU A 269 -17.30 9.91 8.10
C GLU A 269 -18.69 10.39 7.69
N ASP A 270 -19.21 11.45 8.32
CA ASP A 270 -20.48 12.06 7.92
C ASP A 270 -20.38 12.71 6.53
N GLN A 271 -19.26 13.35 6.19
CA GLN A 271 -19.10 14.04 4.91
C GLN A 271 -18.85 13.09 3.74
N LEU A 272 -18.03 12.05 3.88
CA LEU A 272 -17.80 11.06 2.82
C LEU A 272 -19.03 10.19 2.58
N ASN A 273 -19.79 9.87 3.63
CA ASN A 273 -21.09 9.22 3.48
C ASN A 273 -22.12 10.17 2.85
N LEU A 274 -22.11 11.47 3.19
CA LEU A 274 -22.97 12.48 2.57
C LEU A 274 -22.62 12.73 1.09
N THR A 275 -21.36 12.78 0.71
CA THR A 275 -20.95 12.97 -0.69
C THR A 275 -21.32 11.74 -1.51
N ASN A 276 -21.01 10.54 -1.04
CA ASN A 276 -21.42 9.29 -1.69
C ASN A 276 -22.95 9.14 -1.77
N LEU A 277 -23.69 9.55 -0.74
CA LEU A 277 -25.15 9.58 -0.78
C LEU A 277 -25.66 10.64 -1.76
N SER A 278 -25.05 11.82 -1.81
CA SER A 278 -25.44 12.91 -2.72
C SER A 278 -25.20 12.56 -4.18
N GLU A 279 -24.09 11.86 -4.48
CA GLU A 279 -23.78 11.36 -5.81
C GLU A 279 -24.76 10.26 -6.20
N ARG A 280 -25.02 9.29 -5.31
CA ARG A 280 -26.05 8.26 -5.55
C ARG A 280 -27.44 8.87 -5.75
N PHE A 281 -27.80 9.92 -5.03
CA PHE A 281 -29.08 10.61 -5.18
C PHE A 281 -29.16 11.39 -6.50
N ALA A 282 -28.05 12.00 -6.94
CA ALA A 282 -27.94 12.66 -8.23
C ALA A 282 -28.09 11.65 -9.38
N SER A 283 -27.41 10.51 -9.29
CA SER A 283 -27.56 9.41 -10.26
C SER A 283 -28.98 8.84 -10.29
N LEU A 284 -29.64 8.73 -9.13
CA LEU A 284 -31.04 8.27 -9.03
C LEU A 284 -32.02 9.29 -9.63
N LYS A 285 -31.80 10.59 -9.43
CA LYS A 285 -32.58 11.65 -10.08
C LYS A 285 -32.41 11.65 -11.59
N GLU A 286 -31.18 11.47 -12.07
CA GLU A 286 -30.88 11.41 -13.49
C GLU A 286 -31.50 10.16 -14.15
N LEU A 287 -31.44 9.01 -13.47
CA LEU A 287 -32.13 7.79 -13.88
C LEU A 287 -33.66 7.96 -13.86
N SER A 288 -34.22 8.58 -12.81
CA SER A 288 -35.67 8.85 -12.70
C SER A 288 -36.17 9.76 -13.83
N ALA A 289 -35.42 10.82 -14.15
CA ALA A 289 -35.70 11.72 -15.26
C ALA A 289 -35.62 10.99 -16.62
N LYS A 290 -34.63 10.10 -16.78
CA LYS A 290 -34.42 9.30 -18.00
C LYS A 290 -35.47 8.20 -18.18
N LEU A 291 -36.04 7.70 -17.09
CA LEU A 291 -37.15 6.74 -17.06
C LEU A 291 -38.54 7.41 -17.17
N GLY A 292 -38.60 8.74 -17.27
CA GLY A 292 -39.85 9.47 -17.56
C GLY A 292 -40.84 9.52 -16.40
N TYR A 293 -40.40 9.35 -15.16
CA TYR A 293 -41.27 9.43 -13.98
C TYR A 293 -41.65 10.86 -13.56
N ASP A 294 -41.19 11.88 -14.28
CA ASP A 294 -41.41 13.29 -13.92
C ASP A 294 -42.71 13.88 -14.51
N SER A 295 -43.78 13.07 -14.56
CA SER A 295 -45.13 13.58 -14.84
C SER A 295 -46.25 12.66 -14.33
N LEU A 296 -46.38 12.51 -13.01
CA LEU A 296 -47.67 12.19 -12.40
C LEU A 296 -47.90 13.10 -11.19
N SER A 297 -48.56 14.23 -11.47
CA SER A 297 -49.58 14.84 -10.61
C SER A 297 -49.19 15.14 -9.16
N THR A 298 -48.69 16.36 -8.93
CA THR A 298 -49.17 17.19 -7.82
C THR A 298 -50.69 17.25 -7.89
N GLY A 299 -51.35 16.34 -7.17
CA GLY A 299 -52.79 16.33 -6.93
C GLY A 299 -53.01 16.18 -5.43
N ASP A 300 -53.70 17.16 -4.87
CA ASP A 300 -54.23 17.29 -3.51
C ASP A 300 -54.18 16.04 -2.62
N PHE A 301 -53.37 16.12 -1.56
CA PHE A 301 -53.44 15.20 -0.41
C PHE A 301 -53.73 15.95 0.91
N PHE A 302 -54.26 17.17 0.81
CA PHE A 302 -54.75 17.93 1.95
C PHE A 302 -56.08 18.59 1.58
N GLU A 303 -57.16 17.82 1.64
CA GLU A 303 -58.50 18.35 1.83
C GLU A 303 -59.33 17.37 2.67
N ASP A 304 -59.65 17.85 3.88
CA ASP A 304 -60.80 17.61 4.75
C ASP A 304 -61.38 16.20 4.92
N ASP A 305 -61.24 15.70 6.16
CA ASP A 305 -62.37 15.08 6.86
C ASP A 305 -62.39 15.61 8.31
N ASP A 306 -63.27 16.59 8.52
CA ASP A 306 -63.73 17.07 9.81
C ASP A 306 -64.65 16.02 10.45
N GLU A 307 -64.31 15.50 11.63
CA GLU A 307 -65.31 15.22 12.68
C GLU A 307 -64.75 15.52 14.08
N GLU A 308 -65.33 16.58 14.65
CA GLU A 308 -65.45 17.04 16.03
C GLU A 308 -65.17 16.02 17.16
N ASN A 309 -64.36 16.40 18.16
CA ASN A 309 -64.91 16.68 19.50
C ASN A 309 -63.91 17.32 20.50
N ASP A 310 -64.37 18.47 21.02
CA ASP A 310 -64.27 19.03 22.37
C ASP A 310 -62.94 19.35 23.07
N GLU A 311 -62.68 20.67 23.09
CA GLU A 311 -62.39 21.53 24.25
C GLU A 311 -61.69 20.94 25.48
N SER A 312 -60.53 21.50 25.81
CA SER A 312 -60.50 22.51 26.90
C SER A 312 -59.15 23.21 27.01
N SER A 313 -59.26 24.53 26.95
CA SER A 313 -58.23 25.54 27.18
C SER A 313 -57.52 25.40 28.54
N LEU A 314 -56.25 25.85 28.63
CA LEU A 314 -55.84 26.97 29.51
C LEU A 314 -54.31 27.23 29.52
N SER A 315 -53.96 28.39 28.96
CA SER A 315 -52.98 29.38 29.46
C SER A 315 -51.61 28.95 30.01
N LYS A 316 -50.56 29.34 29.28
CA LYS A 316 -49.22 29.66 29.83
C LYS A 316 -49.27 30.91 30.72
N PRO A 317 -48.38 31.01 31.73
CA PRO A 317 -47.79 32.31 32.03
C PRO A 317 -46.26 32.30 32.12
N LYS A 318 -45.72 33.32 31.46
CA LYS A 318 -44.50 34.12 31.62
C LYS A 318 -43.47 33.78 32.72
N ALA A 319 -42.23 33.79 32.25
CA ALA A 319 -40.96 34.21 32.86
C ALA A 319 -40.97 34.85 34.26
N SER A 320 -40.02 34.40 35.10
CA SER A 320 -39.37 35.28 36.08
C SER A 320 -37.86 34.98 36.21
N LYS A 321 -37.05 36.02 36.03
CA LYS A 321 -35.65 36.11 36.48
C LYS A 321 -35.65 36.36 37.99
N ARG A 322 -34.81 35.66 38.78
CA ARG A 322 -34.07 36.28 39.90
C ARG A 322 -32.99 35.40 40.54
N LYS A 323 -31.76 35.92 40.43
CA LYS A 323 -30.71 36.13 41.46
C LYS A 323 -30.24 34.96 42.36
N ARG A 324 -28.96 34.61 42.14
CA ARG A 324 -27.85 34.47 43.11
C ARG A 324 -28.13 34.82 44.59
N LYS A 325 -27.72 33.91 45.48
CA LYS A 325 -26.84 34.09 46.67
C LYS A 325 -26.44 32.67 47.14
N LYS A 326 -25.17 32.24 47.06
CA LYS A 326 -24.12 32.34 48.11
C LYS A 326 -24.65 32.16 49.54
N ALA A 327 -24.40 30.98 50.10
CA ALA A 327 -23.57 30.81 51.29
C ALA A 327 -22.59 29.68 50.98
#